data_AF-A0A938V9D7-F1
#
_entry.id   AF-A0A938V9D7-F1
#
_cell.length_a   1.000
_cell.length_b   1.000
_cell.length_c   1.000
_cell.angle_alpha   90.00
_cell.angle_beta   90.00
_cell.angle_gamma   90.00
#
_symmetry.space_group_name_H-M   'P 1'
#
loop_
_entity.id
_entity.type
_entity.pdbx_description
1 polymer ?
#
loop_
_entity_poly.entity_id
_entity_poly.type
_entity_poly.pdbx_seq_one_letter_code
_entity_poly.pdbx_strand_id
1 'polypeptide(L)'
;MKKIGTLTIILMMCLIYTCLYPTGFMWYSQKDNRWKQERIGSGRGSPIANSGCVLSCLSMLLNAEASNPRITPDRLNRWLKQNRGYSGILMRWEVAGEIDGSGIGLELVGKSNRANDWQFLSNELARGNKVIVRING
;
A
#
# COMPACT_ATOMS: atom_id res chain seq x y z
N MET A 1 -36.80 -29.81 -10.48
CA MET A 1 -36.49 -28.81 -11.52
C MET A 1 -36.32 -27.38 -10.98
N LYS A 2 -37.13 -26.89 -10.03
CA LYS A 2 -37.00 -25.51 -9.49
C LYS A 2 -35.65 -25.16 -8.82
N LYS A 3 -34.98 -26.12 -8.16
CA LYS A 3 -33.70 -25.91 -7.45
C LYS A 3 -32.51 -25.60 -8.36
N ILE A 4 -32.52 -26.04 -9.62
CA ILE A 4 -31.42 -25.83 -10.57
C ILE A 4 -31.42 -24.36 -11.06
N GLY A 5 -32.60 -23.78 -11.28
CA GLY A 5 -32.74 -22.37 -11.65
C GLY A 5 -32.32 -21.40 -10.55
N THR A 6 -32.58 -21.74 -9.28
CA THR A 6 -32.14 -20.90 -8.15
C THR A 6 -30.61 -20.92 -8.00
N LEU A 7 -29.97 -22.07 -8.21
CA LEU A 7 -28.51 -22.21 -8.13
C LEU A 7 -27.81 -21.42 -9.25
N THR A 8 -28.30 -21.47 -10.48
CA THR A 8 -27.72 -20.70 -11.60
C THR A 8 -27.89 -19.20 -11.43
N ILE A 9 -29.00 -18.74 -10.85
CA ILE A 9 -29.20 -17.32 -10.53
C ILE A 9 -28.22 -16.84 -9.45
N ILE A 10 -27.99 -17.65 -8.40
CA ILE A 10 -27.00 -17.33 -7.35
C ILE A 10 -25.59 -17.28 -7.94
N LEU A 11 -25.23 -18.25 -8.80
CA LEU A 11 -23.92 -18.29 -9.45
C LEU A 11 -23.69 -17.08 -10.37
N MET A 12 -24.70 -16.68 -11.15
CA MET A 12 -24.64 -15.48 -11.99
C MET A 12 -24.54 -14.21 -11.15
N MET A 13 -25.29 -14.08 -10.05
CA MET A 13 -25.16 -12.93 -9.14
C MET A 13 -23.76 -12.83 -8.51
N CYS A 14 -23.13 -13.95 -8.14
CA CYS A 14 -21.76 -13.97 -7.64
C CYS A 14 -20.75 -13.53 -8.71
N LEU A 15 -20.88 -14.01 -9.95
CA LEU A 15 -20.04 -13.63 -11.09
C LEU A 15 -20.17 -12.13 -11.43
N ILE A 16 -21.39 -11.59 -11.43
CA ILE A 16 -21.64 -10.16 -11.69
C ILE A 16 -21.06 -9.28 -10.58
N TYR A 17 -21.09 -9.74 -9.31
CA TYR A 17 -20.47 -9.03 -8.19
C TYR A 17 -18.95 -8.90 -8.33
N THR A 18 -18.28 -9.91 -8.90
CA THR A 18 -16.82 -9.85 -9.13
C THR A 18 -16.41 -8.94 -10.29
N CYS A 19 -17.26 -8.77 -11.30
CA CYS A 19 -16.98 -7.91 -12.46
C CYS A 19 -17.20 -6.41 -12.20
N LEU A 20 -17.85 -6.03 -11.09
CA LEU A 20 -18.20 -4.65 -10.77
C LEU A 20 -17.23 -3.96 -9.81
N TYR A 21 -16.17 -4.64 -9.34
CA TYR A 21 -15.13 -3.94 -8.60
C TYR A 21 -14.29 -3.14 -9.58
N PRO A 22 -14.29 -1.79 -9.50
CA PRO A 22 -13.37 -1.00 -10.31
C PRO A 22 -11.96 -1.35 -9.87
N THR A 23 -11.26 -2.16 -10.66
CA THR A 23 -9.84 -2.50 -10.51
C THR A 23 -8.96 -1.33 -10.94
N GLY A 24 -9.39 -0.10 -10.63
CA GLY A 24 -8.66 1.12 -10.95
C GLY A 24 -7.51 1.28 -9.97
N PHE A 25 -6.28 1.30 -10.48
CA PHE A 25 -5.13 1.67 -9.69
C PHE A 25 -5.35 3.06 -9.07
N MET A 26 -5.46 3.14 -7.74
CA MET A 26 -5.60 4.41 -7.05
C MET A 26 -4.25 5.11 -7.00
N TRP A 27 -4.08 6.14 -7.82
CA TRP A 27 -2.86 6.94 -7.81
C TRP A 27 -2.90 8.00 -6.70
N TYR A 28 -1.81 8.10 -5.95
CA TYR A 28 -1.63 9.10 -4.90
C TYR A 28 -0.33 9.87 -5.07
N SER A 29 -0.42 11.19 -4.99
CA SER A 29 0.74 12.09 -4.99
C SER A 29 1.04 12.60 -3.60
N GLN A 30 2.32 12.66 -3.22
CA GLN A 30 2.73 13.38 -2.01
C GLN A 30 2.40 14.89 -2.06
N LYS A 31 2.18 15.45 -3.27
CA LYS A 31 1.86 16.86 -3.49
C LYS A 31 0.35 17.16 -3.51
N ASP A 32 -0.51 16.17 -3.31
CA ASP A 32 -1.97 16.33 -3.31
C ASP A 32 -2.44 17.28 -2.19
N ASN A 33 -3.31 18.24 -2.52
CA ASN A 33 -3.80 19.26 -1.61
C ASN A 33 -4.49 18.71 -0.36
N ARG A 34 -5.06 17.50 -0.43
CA ARG A 34 -5.77 16.86 0.69
C ARG A 34 -4.86 16.57 1.88
N TRP A 35 -3.58 16.27 1.65
CA TRP A 35 -2.66 15.82 2.70
C TRP A 35 -1.26 16.43 2.64
N LYS A 36 -0.91 17.19 1.60
CA LYS A 36 0.44 17.76 1.41
C LYS A 36 0.99 18.53 2.63
N GLN A 37 0.11 19.14 3.43
CA GLN A 37 0.47 19.92 4.62
C GLN A 37 0.58 19.11 5.91
N GLU A 38 0.13 17.86 5.92
CA GLU A 38 0.30 17.02 7.10
C GLU A 38 1.79 16.73 7.34
N ARG A 39 2.21 16.74 8.61
CA ARG A 39 3.59 16.43 8.97
C ARG A 39 3.80 14.92 9.08
N ILE A 40 4.91 14.40 8.57
CA ILE A 40 5.31 13.00 8.79
C ILE A 40 6.04 12.83 10.13
N GLY A 41 6.16 11.60 10.61
CA GLY A 41 6.90 11.30 11.84
C GLY A 41 6.21 11.75 13.14
N SER A 42 6.98 11.94 14.20
CA SER A 42 6.53 12.30 15.55
C SER A 42 6.14 13.78 15.72
N GLY A 43 5.53 14.39 14.70
CA GLY A 43 4.99 15.76 14.75
C GLY A 43 6.00 16.88 14.48
N ARG A 44 7.31 16.61 14.59
CA ARG A 44 8.38 17.57 14.19
C ARG A 44 8.90 17.37 12.76
N GLY A 45 8.45 16.33 12.06
CA GLY A 45 8.90 16.01 10.70
C GLY A 45 8.45 17.02 9.65
N SER A 46 8.90 16.83 8.41
CA SER A 46 8.53 17.66 7.26
C SER A 46 7.07 17.43 6.82
N PRO A 47 6.47 18.34 6.03
CA PRO A 47 5.21 18.06 5.37
C PRO A 47 5.29 16.86 4.42
N ILE A 48 4.20 16.11 4.22
CA ILE A 48 4.09 15.01 3.24
C ILE A 48 4.54 15.51 1.86
N ALA A 49 4.25 16.76 1.50
CA ALA A 49 4.72 17.37 0.26
C ALA A 49 6.22 17.20 0.01
N ASN A 50 7.05 17.21 1.06
CA ASN A 50 8.50 17.26 0.95
C ASN A 50 9.16 15.91 1.17
N SER A 51 8.52 15.00 1.91
CA SER A 51 9.15 13.74 2.31
C SER A 51 8.19 12.54 2.32
N GLY A 52 7.04 12.67 1.68
CA GLY A 52 5.99 11.64 1.63
C GLY A 52 6.03 10.72 0.42
N CYS A 53 7.16 10.60 -0.28
CA CYS A 53 7.27 9.75 -1.48
C CYS A 53 6.95 8.29 -1.14
N VAL A 54 7.66 7.73 -0.17
CA VAL A 54 7.48 6.34 0.28
C VAL A 54 6.07 6.13 0.83
N LEU A 55 5.55 7.08 1.61
CA LEU A 55 4.19 7.04 2.15
C LEU A 55 3.15 6.93 1.02
N SER A 56 3.29 7.74 -0.04
CA SER A 56 2.38 7.71 -1.18
C SER A 56 2.50 6.41 -1.96
N CYS A 57 3.72 5.92 -2.22
CA CYS A 57 3.96 4.63 -2.87
C CYS A 57 3.32 3.47 -2.11
N LEU A 58 3.49 3.43 -0.79
CA LEU A 58 2.95 2.35 0.03
C LEU A 58 1.42 2.42 0.12
N SER A 59 0.84 3.61 0.20
CA SER A 59 -0.61 3.79 0.10
C SER A 59 -1.16 3.24 -1.23
N MET A 60 -0.48 3.49 -2.35
CA MET A 60 -0.89 2.93 -3.65
C MET A 60 -0.79 1.39 -3.65
N LEU A 61 0.32 0.85 -3.16
CA LEU A 61 0.53 -0.60 -3.07
C LEU A 61 -0.53 -1.27 -2.18
N LEU A 62 -0.80 -0.72 -1.01
CA LEU A 62 -1.84 -1.23 -0.11
C LEU A 62 -3.23 -1.15 -0.75
N ASN A 63 -3.56 -0.12 -1.53
CA ASN A 63 -4.87 -0.13 -2.22
C ASN A 63 -4.95 -1.13 -3.38
N ALA A 64 -3.81 -1.49 -3.97
CA ALA A 64 -3.77 -2.48 -5.05
C ALA A 64 -3.86 -3.92 -4.51
N GLU A 65 -3.31 -4.18 -3.32
CA GLU A 65 -3.12 -5.55 -2.81
C GLU A 65 -3.93 -5.86 -1.53
N ALA A 66 -4.29 -4.86 -0.71
CA ALA A 66 -4.92 -5.10 0.58
C ALA A 66 -6.40 -5.51 0.45
N SER A 67 -6.85 -6.29 1.43
CA SER A 67 -8.23 -6.72 1.58
C SER A 67 -9.21 -5.58 1.93
N ASN A 68 -8.70 -4.41 2.36
CA ASN A 68 -9.50 -3.21 2.61
C ASN A 68 -9.03 -2.02 1.74
N PRO A 69 -9.65 -1.78 0.58
CA PRO A 69 -9.20 -0.79 -0.39
C PRO A 69 -9.63 0.62 0.05
N ARG A 70 -8.84 1.28 0.91
CA ARG A 70 -8.99 2.71 1.23
C ARG A 70 -7.84 3.33 2.03
N ILE A 71 -6.60 2.90 1.80
CA ILE A 71 -5.41 3.41 2.52
C ILE A 71 -4.83 4.66 1.82
N THR A 72 -5.40 5.83 2.07
CA THR A 72 -4.84 7.11 1.58
C THR A 72 -3.58 7.51 2.35
N PRO A 73 -2.72 8.40 1.81
CA PRO A 73 -1.50 8.83 2.50
C PRO A 73 -1.72 9.40 3.90
N ASP A 74 -2.77 10.19 4.12
CA ASP A 74 -3.11 10.72 5.45
C ASP A 74 -3.48 9.61 6.45
N ARG A 75 -4.23 8.59 5.99
CA ARG A 75 -4.66 7.46 6.82
C ARG A 75 -3.47 6.61 7.22
N LEU A 76 -2.61 6.27 6.26
CA LEU A 76 -1.37 5.54 6.53
C LEU A 76 -0.46 6.34 7.47
N ASN A 77 -0.31 7.65 7.25
CA ASN A 77 0.50 8.52 8.11
C ASN A 77 -0.02 8.51 9.56
N ARG A 78 -1.35 8.62 9.73
CA ARG A 78 -2.00 8.59 11.05
C ARG A 78 -1.80 7.25 11.75
N TRP A 79 -1.99 6.15 11.03
CA TRP A 79 -1.79 4.80 11.56
C TRP A 79 -0.34 4.57 11.99
N LEU A 80 0.64 4.97 11.16
CA LEU A 80 2.06 4.85 11.49
C LEU A 80 2.44 5.67 12.73
N LYS A 81 1.88 6.87 12.89
CA LYS A 81 2.12 7.69 14.11
C LYS A 81 1.60 7.00 15.37
N GLN A 82 0.43 6.36 15.29
CA GLN A 82 -0.19 5.67 16.41
C GLN A 82 0.57 4.38 16.77
N ASN A 83 1.18 3.71 15.80
CA ASN A 83 1.81 2.40 15.96
C ASN A 83 3.35 2.43 16.03
N ARG A 84 3.95 3.58 16.37
CA ARG A 84 5.43 3.74 16.42
C ARG A 84 6.11 3.33 15.09
N GLY A 85 5.43 3.60 13.98
CA GLY A 85 5.86 3.31 12.61
C GLY A 85 6.91 4.29 12.05
N TYR A 86 7.42 5.19 12.89
CA TYR A 86 8.45 6.15 12.51
C TYR A 86 9.60 6.18 13.53
N SER A 87 10.82 6.31 13.01
CA SER A 87 12.00 6.77 13.75
C SER A 87 12.40 8.15 13.22
N GLY A 88 12.04 9.21 13.96
CA GLY A 88 12.07 10.58 13.44
C GLY A 88 11.10 10.73 12.27
N ILE A 89 11.63 10.92 11.05
CA ILE A 89 10.86 10.95 9.80
C ILE A 89 10.98 9.66 8.98
N LEU A 90 11.85 8.73 9.40
CA LEU A 90 12.10 7.50 8.68
C LEU A 90 11.01 6.49 9.01
N MET A 91 10.31 6.01 7.99
CA MET A 91 9.29 4.99 8.14
C MET A 91 9.93 3.65 8.49
N ARG A 92 9.29 2.92 9.41
CA ARG A 92 9.62 1.55 9.77
C ARG A 92 8.78 0.60 8.93
N TRP A 93 9.40 -0.02 7.94
CA TRP A 93 8.74 -0.84 6.92
C TRP A 93 8.04 -2.06 7.52
N GLU A 94 8.65 -2.69 8.51
CA GLU A 94 8.10 -3.82 9.23
C GLU A 94 6.77 -3.47 9.90
N VAL A 95 6.67 -2.27 10.50
CA VAL A 95 5.44 -1.80 11.14
C VAL A 95 4.37 -1.52 10.08
N ALA A 96 4.75 -0.92 8.95
CA ALA A 96 3.77 -0.60 7.91
C ALA A 96 3.10 -1.85 7.30
N GLY A 97 3.78 -3.00 7.30
CA GLY A 97 3.21 -4.29 6.89
C GLY A 97 2.12 -4.81 7.84
N GLU A 98 2.14 -4.42 9.11
CA GLU A 98 1.17 -4.86 10.12
C GLU A 98 -0.17 -4.13 10.05
N ILE A 99 -0.38 -3.25 9.07
CA ILE A 99 -1.61 -2.44 8.96
C ILE A 99 -2.88 -3.29 8.81
N ASP A 100 -2.76 -4.47 8.17
CA ASP A 100 -3.86 -5.43 8.01
C ASP A 100 -3.87 -6.51 9.12
N GLY A 101 -2.94 -6.43 10.08
CA GLY A 101 -2.74 -7.39 11.16
C GLY A 101 -1.42 -8.16 11.03
N SER A 102 -0.88 -8.63 12.16
CA SER A 102 0.36 -9.40 12.16
C SER A 102 0.19 -10.72 11.39
N GLY A 103 1.07 -10.98 10.42
CA GLY A 103 0.99 -12.15 9.54
C GLY A 103 -0.14 -12.09 8.50
N ILE A 104 -0.77 -10.92 8.33
CA ILE A 104 -1.85 -10.69 7.37
C ILE A 104 -1.44 -9.54 6.45
N GLY A 105 -1.67 -9.69 5.14
CA GLY A 105 -1.39 -8.64 4.16
C GLY A 105 0.07 -8.62 3.70
N LEU A 106 0.70 -7.44 3.77
CA LEU A 106 2.06 -7.24 3.25
C LEU A 106 3.13 -7.56 4.29
N GLU A 107 4.19 -8.26 3.86
CA GLU A 107 5.39 -8.51 4.66
C GLU A 107 6.63 -7.90 3.98
N LEU A 108 7.54 -7.33 4.78
CA LEU A 108 8.85 -6.94 4.30
C LEU A 108 9.74 -8.18 4.16
N VAL A 109 9.82 -8.73 2.95
CA VAL A 109 10.62 -9.94 2.65
C VAL A 109 12.07 -9.65 2.25
N GLY A 110 12.41 -8.41 1.92
CA GLY A 110 13.75 -8.05 1.48
C GLY A 110 13.99 -6.55 1.33
N LYS A 111 15.26 -6.14 1.38
CA LYS A 111 15.72 -4.78 1.05
C LYS A 111 17.14 -4.81 0.49
N SER A 112 17.44 -3.89 -0.42
CA SER A 112 18.82 -3.56 -0.82
C SER A 112 19.07 -2.07 -0.63
N ASN A 113 20.25 -1.73 -0.12
CA ASN A 113 20.74 -0.36 0.02
C ASN A 113 21.75 0.01 -1.07
N ARG A 114 22.01 -0.90 -2.02
CA ARG A 114 22.96 -0.68 -3.12
C ARG A 114 22.26 0.08 -4.25
N ALA A 115 22.93 1.11 -4.77
CA ALA A 115 22.47 1.76 -5.99
C ALA A 115 22.56 0.77 -7.16
N ASN A 116 21.56 0.77 -8.05
CA ASN A 116 21.54 -0.05 -9.26
C ASN A 116 21.73 -1.55 -9.01
N ASP A 117 21.16 -2.08 -7.92
CA ASP A 117 21.15 -3.51 -7.62
C ASP A 117 20.14 -4.26 -8.52
N TRP A 118 20.43 -4.29 -9.81
CA TRP A 118 19.55 -4.82 -10.85
C TRP A 118 19.27 -6.32 -10.67
N GLN A 119 20.26 -7.06 -10.16
CA GLN A 119 20.11 -8.48 -9.88
C GLN A 119 19.15 -8.71 -8.71
N PHE A 120 19.29 -7.97 -7.60
CA PHE A 120 18.33 -8.04 -6.50
C PHE A 120 16.91 -7.69 -6.98
N LEU A 121 16.76 -6.56 -7.69
CA LEU A 121 15.47 -6.13 -8.22
C LEU A 121 14.84 -7.19 -9.13
N SER A 122 15.61 -7.74 -10.06
CA SER A 122 15.12 -8.76 -10.99
C SER A 122 14.71 -10.05 -10.28
N ASN A 123 15.46 -10.46 -9.26
CA ASN A 123 15.15 -11.65 -8.47
C ASN A 123 13.85 -11.48 -7.67
N GLU A 124 13.64 -10.32 -7.05
CA GLU A 124 12.40 -10.03 -6.32
C GLU A 124 11.20 -9.99 -7.25
N LEU A 125 11.33 -9.34 -8.42
CA LEU A 125 10.29 -9.33 -9.44
C LEU A 125 9.98 -10.74 -9.97
N ALA A 126 11.00 -11.57 -10.20
CA ALA A 126 10.83 -12.96 -10.66
C ALA A 126 10.09 -13.84 -9.64
N ARG A 127 10.18 -13.53 -8.34
CA ARG A 127 9.41 -14.19 -7.26
C ARG A 127 7.97 -13.69 -7.17
N GLY A 128 7.60 -12.67 -7.95
CA GLY A 128 6.28 -12.04 -7.90
C GLY A 128 6.14 -10.98 -6.80
N ASN A 129 7.23 -10.64 -6.10
CA ASN A 129 7.21 -9.65 -5.02
C ASN A 129 6.94 -8.26 -5.58
N LYS A 130 6.17 -7.47 -4.82
CA LYS A 130 5.95 -6.05 -5.13
C LYS A 130 7.10 -5.23 -4.58
N VAL A 131 7.63 -4.31 -5.39
CA VAL A 131 8.85 -3.57 -5.08
C VAL A 131 8.59 -2.06 -5.05
N ILE A 132 9.14 -1.37 -4.05
CA ILE A 132 9.21 0.09 -4.01
C ILE A 132 10.67 0.49 -4.23
N VAL A 133 10.92 1.26 -5.28
CA VAL A 133 12.27 1.69 -5.66
C VAL A 133 12.45 3.16 -5.28
N ARG A 134 13.54 3.44 -4.55
CA ARG A 134 14.02 4.81 -4.36
C ARG A 134 14.84 5.21 -5.58
N ILE A 135 14.45 6.30 -6.22
CA ILE A 135 15.23 6.95 -7.28
C ILE A 135 15.87 8.20 -6.67
N ASN A 136 17.18 8.37 -6.86
CA ASN A 136 17.81 9.66 -6.58
C ASN A 136 17.58 10.55 -7.80
N GLY A 137 16.82 11.64 -7.60
CA GLY A 137 16.65 12.70 -8.59
C GLY A 137 17.63 13.84 -8.38
#